data_AF-A0A729P1B0-F1
#
_entry.id   AF-A0A729P1B0-F1
#
_cell.length_a   1.000
_cell.length_b   1.000
_cell.length_c   1.000
_cell.angle_alpha   90.00
_cell.angle_beta   90.00
_cell.angle_gamma   90.00
#
_symmetry.space_group_name_H-M   'P 1'
#
loop_
_entity.id
_entity.type
_entity.pdbx_description
1 polymer ?
#
loop_
_entity_poly.entity_id
_entity_poly.type
_entity_poly.pdbx_seq_one_letter_code
_entity_poly.pdbx_strand_id
1 'polypeptide(L)'
;MSEQKTHYRKAFDSPYLSSADIVEPTILTIARVALESDKTKKTKDVFNTAYFEERELRPGEKLKPMILNATNSKTLKGITGSPFLEDWRGVKVTVFVDKNVRFGKESVEGLRISPARVIKPSLTPEKTQAWSNAKAAYRRDGNLDAVKSRMDISPAFEQQLIAECTQ
;
A
#
# COMPACT_ATOMS: atom_id res chain seq x y z
N MET A 1 6.59 -17.61 15.40
CA MET A 1 6.55 -18.51 14.21
C MET A 1 5.20 -18.30 13.55
N SER A 2 5.10 -17.41 12.56
CA SER A 2 3.85 -17.18 11.84
C SER A 2 3.78 -18.20 10.70
N GLU A 3 2.89 -19.20 10.81
CA GLU A 3 2.72 -20.20 9.75
C GLU A 3 2.37 -19.53 8.42
N GLN A 4 3.20 -19.74 7.39
CA GLN A 4 2.91 -19.28 6.04
C GLN A 4 1.78 -20.12 5.43
N LYS A 5 0.56 -19.64 5.54
CA LYS A 5 -0.61 -20.24 4.88
C LYS A 5 -0.59 -19.90 3.38
N THR A 6 -0.63 -20.93 2.53
CA THR A 6 -0.70 -20.75 1.07
C THR A 6 -2.16 -20.58 0.63
N HIS A 7 -2.46 -19.50 -0.07
CA HIS A 7 -3.81 -19.25 -0.57
C HIS A 7 -4.15 -20.19 -1.74
N TYR A 8 -5.33 -20.84 -1.73
CA TYR A 8 -5.70 -21.87 -2.73
C TYR A 8 -5.62 -21.37 -4.18
N ARG A 9 -5.92 -20.08 -4.42
CA ARG A 9 -5.82 -19.47 -5.76
C ARG A 9 -4.39 -19.41 -6.32
N LYS A 10 -3.34 -19.59 -5.49
CA LYS A 10 -1.96 -19.69 -5.98
C LYS A 10 -1.73 -20.95 -6.85
N ALA A 11 -2.56 -21.99 -6.69
CA ALA A 11 -2.49 -23.19 -7.52
C ALA A 11 -2.81 -22.94 -9.00
N PHE A 12 -3.42 -21.81 -9.36
CA PHE A 12 -3.78 -21.48 -10.74
C PHE A 12 -2.66 -20.75 -11.52
N ASP A 13 -1.47 -20.59 -10.91
CA ASP A 13 -0.25 -20.00 -11.46
C ASP A 13 -0.47 -18.86 -12.48
N SER A 14 -1.16 -17.81 -12.02
CA SER A 14 -1.38 -16.62 -12.85
C SER A 14 -0.05 -15.88 -13.09
N PRO A 15 0.23 -15.37 -14.31
CA PRO A 15 1.39 -14.52 -14.59
C PRO A 15 1.25 -13.11 -14.01
N TYR A 16 0.07 -12.77 -13.47
CA TYR A 16 -0.24 -11.46 -12.89
C TYR A 16 -0.40 -11.52 -11.38
N LEU A 17 -0.14 -10.40 -10.72
CA LEU A 17 -0.38 -10.18 -9.30
C LEU A 17 -1.88 -10.33 -9.00
N SER A 18 -2.20 -11.06 -7.95
CA SER A 18 -3.55 -11.35 -7.51
C SER A 18 -3.76 -11.01 -6.04
N SER A 19 -5.02 -10.96 -5.59
CA SER A 19 -5.35 -10.79 -4.17
C SER A 19 -4.78 -11.90 -3.29
N ALA A 20 -4.51 -13.09 -3.86
CA ALA A 20 -3.90 -14.21 -3.15
C ALA A 20 -2.40 -13.98 -2.85
N ASP A 21 -1.76 -13.05 -3.56
CA ASP A 21 -0.34 -12.73 -3.39
C ASP A 21 -0.13 -11.64 -2.33
N ILE A 22 -1.11 -10.76 -2.13
CA ILE A 22 -1.06 -9.64 -1.18
C ILE A 22 -1.76 -10.03 0.13
N VAL A 23 -0.99 -10.16 1.21
CA VAL A 23 -1.53 -10.45 2.56
C VAL A 23 -1.74 -9.16 3.35
N GLU A 24 -0.78 -8.24 3.25
CA GLU A 24 -0.81 -6.94 3.90
C GLU A 24 -0.66 -5.83 2.85
N PRO A 25 -1.20 -4.63 3.10
CA PRO A 25 -0.99 -3.48 2.22
C PRO A 25 0.50 -3.26 1.96
N THR A 26 0.91 -3.37 0.69
CA THR A 26 2.31 -3.31 0.29
C THR A 26 2.57 -2.05 -0.52
N ILE A 27 3.61 -1.29 -0.15
CA ILE A 27 4.04 -0.13 -0.94
C ILE A 27 4.90 -0.63 -2.08
N LEU A 28 4.53 -0.27 -3.30
CA LEU A 28 5.26 -0.60 -4.52
C LEU A 28 5.47 0.66 -5.37
N THR A 29 6.57 0.69 -6.11
CA THR A 29 6.94 1.80 -6.99
C THR A 29 6.73 1.39 -8.43
N ILE A 30 5.93 2.14 -9.18
CA ILE A 30 5.64 1.79 -10.58
C ILE A 30 6.87 2.07 -11.45
N ALA A 31 7.47 1.03 -12.02
CA ALA A 31 8.58 1.15 -12.96
C ALA A 31 8.11 1.61 -14.35
N ARG A 32 7.00 1.06 -14.82
CA ARG A 32 6.33 1.43 -16.08
C ARG A 32 4.92 0.87 -16.14
N VAL A 33 4.07 1.49 -16.95
CA VAL A 33 2.79 0.92 -17.35
C VAL A 33 2.79 0.79 -18.87
N ALA A 34 2.36 -0.36 -19.37
CA ALA A 34 2.26 -0.61 -20.80
C ALA A 34 0.93 -1.29 -21.15
N LEU A 35 0.41 -0.96 -22.32
CA LEU A 35 -0.71 -1.69 -22.91
C LEU A 35 -0.18 -2.96 -23.56
N GLU A 36 -0.47 -4.11 -22.96
CA GLU A 36 0.07 -5.41 -23.39
C GLU A 36 -1.06 -6.43 -23.57
N SER A 37 -0.89 -7.37 -24.51
CA SER A 37 -1.81 -8.50 -24.68
C SER A 37 -1.82 -9.41 -23.44
N ASP A 38 -2.95 -10.08 -23.21
CA ASP A 38 -3.11 -11.04 -22.13
C ASP A 38 -2.02 -12.13 -22.13
N LYS A 39 -1.20 -12.14 -21.07
CA LYS A 39 -0.13 -13.12 -20.87
C LYS A 39 -0.63 -14.50 -20.48
N THR A 40 -1.87 -14.63 -20.01
CA THR A 40 -2.46 -15.95 -19.77
C THR A 40 -2.77 -16.69 -21.07
N LYS A 41 -2.78 -15.96 -22.20
CA LYS A 41 -3.20 -16.45 -23.53
C LYS A 41 -4.63 -17.02 -23.54
N LYS A 42 -5.44 -16.72 -22.52
CA LYS A 42 -6.83 -17.16 -22.44
C LYS A 42 -7.75 -16.23 -23.22
N THR A 43 -7.41 -14.94 -23.30
CA THR A 43 -8.12 -13.97 -24.12
C THR A 43 -7.21 -13.30 -25.14
N LYS A 44 -7.82 -12.59 -26.09
CA LYS A 44 -7.12 -11.71 -27.05
C LYS A 44 -7.13 -10.25 -26.60
N ASP A 45 -7.50 -10.01 -25.34
CA ASP A 45 -7.64 -8.66 -24.81
C ASP A 45 -6.27 -8.02 -24.57
N VAL A 46 -6.30 -6.70 -24.51
CA VAL A 46 -5.17 -5.87 -24.11
C VAL A 46 -5.46 -5.20 -22.78
N PHE A 47 -4.47 -5.20 -21.91
CA PHE A 47 -4.59 -4.68 -20.54
C PHE A 47 -3.50 -3.66 -20.25
N ASN A 48 -3.87 -2.59 -19.54
CA ASN A 48 -2.91 -1.72 -18.89
C ASN A 48 -2.21 -2.54 -17.80
N THR A 49 -0.94 -2.84 -18.02
CA THR A 49 -0.13 -3.70 -17.16
C THR A 49 0.95 -2.87 -16.48
N ALA A 50 0.85 -2.76 -15.16
CA ALA A 50 1.83 -2.09 -14.32
C ALA A 50 2.94 -3.05 -13.90
N TYR A 51 4.18 -2.61 -14.12
CA TYR A 51 5.38 -3.24 -13.60
C TYR A 51 5.94 -2.39 -12.47
N PHE A 52 6.53 -3.06 -11.49
CA PHE A 52 7.07 -2.42 -10.30
C PHE A 52 8.60 -2.48 -10.29
N GLU A 53 9.23 -1.53 -9.60
CA GLU A 53 10.69 -1.47 -9.46
C GLU A 53 11.20 -2.56 -8.51
N GLU A 54 10.39 -2.92 -7.51
CA GLU A 54 10.68 -3.98 -6.58
C GLU A 54 10.74 -5.34 -7.31
N ARG A 55 11.79 -6.14 -7.05
CA ARG A 55 11.98 -7.43 -7.72
C ARG A 55 11.18 -8.56 -7.08
N GLU A 56 10.98 -8.47 -5.77
CA GLU A 56 10.39 -9.51 -4.95
C GLU A 56 9.35 -8.89 -4.02
N LEU A 57 8.20 -9.56 -3.88
CA LEU A 57 7.17 -9.19 -2.93
C LEU A 57 7.57 -9.60 -1.50
N ARG A 58 8.24 -10.75 -1.39
CA ARG A 58 8.83 -11.34 -0.19
C ARG A 58 10.11 -12.06 -0.60
N PRO A 59 11.05 -12.33 0.33
CA PRO A 59 12.26 -13.06 -0.01
C PRO A 59 11.95 -14.37 -0.77
N GLY A 60 12.41 -14.46 -2.02
CA GLY A 60 12.18 -15.62 -2.90
C GLY A 60 10.84 -15.65 -3.65
N GLU A 61 9.94 -14.68 -3.45
CA GLU A 61 8.69 -14.53 -4.20
C GLU A 61 8.81 -13.38 -5.19
N LYS A 62 9.03 -13.70 -6.47
CA LYS A 62 9.13 -12.72 -7.55
C LYS A 62 7.85 -11.87 -7.65
N LEU A 63 8.02 -10.55 -7.71
CA LEU A 63 6.90 -9.63 -7.86
C LEU A 63 6.32 -9.73 -9.28
N LYS A 64 5.05 -10.13 -9.36
CA LYS A 64 4.29 -10.22 -10.61
C LYS A 64 3.77 -8.84 -11.04
N PRO A 65 3.62 -8.57 -12.34
CA PRO A 65 2.99 -7.35 -12.82
C PRO A 65 1.49 -7.34 -12.47
N MET A 66 0.92 -6.15 -12.31
CA MET A 66 -0.49 -5.97 -11.94
C MET A 66 -1.30 -5.45 -13.14
N ILE A 67 -2.46 -6.07 -13.41
CA ILE A 67 -3.44 -5.51 -14.34
C ILE A 67 -4.15 -4.34 -13.68
N LEU A 68 -4.14 -3.19 -14.34
CA LEU A 68 -4.86 -2.00 -13.93
C LEU A 68 -6.25 -2.00 -14.55
N ASN A 69 -7.26 -2.31 -13.74
CA ASN A 69 -8.66 -2.09 -14.11
C ASN A 69 -9.01 -0.59 -14.15
N ALA A 70 -10.23 -0.27 -14.60
CA ALA A 70 -10.70 1.11 -14.72
C ALA A 70 -10.65 1.89 -13.40
N THR A 71 -10.99 1.26 -12.27
CA THR A 71 -10.93 1.92 -10.95
C THR A 71 -9.49 2.25 -10.57
N ASN A 72 -8.58 1.29 -10.69
CA ASN A 72 -7.17 1.50 -10.35
C ASN A 72 -6.52 2.53 -11.29
N SER A 73 -6.88 2.51 -12.57
CA SER A 73 -6.42 3.53 -13.55
C SER A 73 -6.92 4.93 -13.19
N LYS A 74 -8.18 5.07 -12.75
CA LYS A 74 -8.72 6.34 -12.25
C LYS A 74 -7.98 6.82 -11.00
N THR A 75 -7.61 5.91 -10.10
CA THR A 75 -6.81 6.27 -8.92
C THR A 75 -5.42 6.78 -9.31
N LEU A 76 -4.73 6.13 -10.27
CA LEU A 76 -3.44 6.64 -10.76
C LEU A 76 -3.55 8.01 -11.42
N LYS A 77 -4.60 8.21 -12.24
CA LYS A 77 -4.90 9.54 -12.80
C LYS A 77 -5.11 10.59 -11.70
N GLY A 78 -5.80 10.23 -10.63
CA GLY A 78 -6.01 11.11 -9.47
C GLY A 78 -4.72 11.43 -8.70
N ILE A 79 -3.81 10.46 -8.58
CA ILE A 79 -2.51 10.62 -7.90
C ILE A 79 -1.56 11.50 -8.72
N THR A 80 -1.48 11.26 -10.02
CA THR A 80 -0.51 11.91 -10.91
C THR A 80 -1.02 13.19 -11.54
N GLY A 81 -2.35 13.39 -11.56
CA GLY A 81 -3.00 14.45 -12.33
C GLY A 81 -3.02 14.19 -13.84
N SER A 82 -2.46 13.08 -14.32
CA SER A 82 -2.30 12.78 -15.74
C SER A 82 -3.01 11.49 -16.16
N PRO A 83 -3.73 11.48 -17.30
CA PRO A 83 -4.26 10.26 -17.88
C PRO A 83 -3.24 9.44 -18.69
N PHE A 84 -2.03 9.95 -18.90
CA PHE A 84 -1.00 9.30 -19.73
C PHE A 84 -0.21 8.26 -18.92
N LEU A 85 0.07 7.10 -19.55
CA LEU A 85 0.70 5.96 -18.86
C LEU A 85 2.18 6.24 -18.52
N GLU A 86 2.83 7.05 -19.35
CA GLU A 86 4.23 7.47 -19.23
C GLU A 86 4.45 8.27 -17.93
N ASP A 87 3.46 9.09 -17.56
CA ASP A 87 3.50 9.94 -16.36
C ASP A 87 3.28 9.15 -15.06
N TRP A 88 2.91 7.88 -15.15
CA TRP A 88 2.70 7.02 -13.98
C TRP A 88 3.98 6.33 -13.51
N ARG A 89 5.10 6.52 -14.22
CA ARG A 89 6.41 6.01 -13.84
C ARG A 89 6.95 6.71 -12.58
N GLY A 90 7.57 5.95 -11.69
CA GLY A 90 8.15 6.42 -10.44
C GLY A 90 7.12 6.69 -9.33
N VAL A 91 5.83 6.51 -9.60
CA VAL A 91 4.77 6.75 -8.63
C VAL A 91 4.76 5.63 -7.60
N LYS A 92 4.84 6.00 -6.31
CA LYS A 92 4.66 5.08 -5.19
C LYS A 92 3.18 4.92 -4.89
N VAL A 93 2.73 3.68 -4.85
CA VAL A 93 1.35 3.31 -4.54
C VAL A 93 1.32 2.24 -3.46
N THR A 94 0.28 2.26 -2.63
CA THR A 94 -0.01 1.13 -1.75
C THR A 94 -0.98 0.20 -2.45
N VAL A 95 -0.57 -1.06 -2.68
CA VAL A 95 -1.42 -2.13 -3.21
C VAL A 95 -2.00 -2.91 -2.04
N PHE A 96 -3.33 -3.07 -2.03
CA PHE A 96 -4.05 -3.77 -0.97
C PHE A 96 -5.23 -4.58 -1.51
N VAL A 97 -5.72 -5.52 -0.70
CA VAL A 97 -6.91 -6.32 -1.02
C VAL A 97 -8.15 -5.65 -0.40
N ASP A 98 -9.10 -5.29 -1.25
CA ASP A 98 -10.44 -4.85 -0.84
C ASP A 98 -11.39 -6.06 -0.91
N LYS A 99 -12.00 -6.41 0.23
CA LYS A 99 -12.93 -7.54 0.34
C LYS A 99 -14.37 -7.19 -0.08
N ASN A 100 -14.65 -5.90 -0.31
CA ASN A 100 -16.00 -5.40 -0.61
C ASN A 100 -16.18 -5.06 -2.09
N VAL A 101 -15.37 -5.62 -2.98
CA VAL A 101 -15.50 -5.36 -4.41
C VAL A 101 -16.73 -6.07 -4.94
N ARG A 102 -17.76 -5.31 -5.33
CA ARG A 102 -18.98 -5.88 -5.89
C ARG A 102 -18.76 -6.39 -7.32
N PHE A 103 -19.06 -7.66 -7.55
CA PHE A 103 -19.13 -8.28 -8.86
C PHE A 103 -20.55 -8.85 -9.04
N GLY A 104 -21.42 -8.06 -9.68
CA GLY A 104 -22.86 -8.40 -9.76
C GLY A 104 -23.52 -8.36 -8.37
N LYS A 105 -24.09 -9.48 -7.94
CA LYS A 105 -24.75 -9.63 -6.63
C LYS A 105 -23.80 -10.11 -5.52
N GLU A 106 -22.59 -10.50 -5.86
CA GLU A 106 -21.61 -11.05 -4.91
C GLU A 106 -20.52 -10.02 -4.59
N SER A 107 -19.98 -10.10 -3.38
CA SER A 107 -18.78 -9.35 -3.00
C SER A 107 -17.59 -10.29 -3.12
N VAL A 108 -16.61 -9.88 -3.93
CA VAL A 108 -15.37 -10.61 -4.17
C VAL A 108 -14.18 -9.79 -3.67
N GLU A 109 -13.06 -10.46 -3.48
CA GLU A 109 -11.80 -9.82 -3.16
C GLU A 109 -11.17 -9.25 -4.44
N GLY A 110 -10.81 -7.98 -4.42
CA GLY A 110 -10.16 -7.31 -5.54
C GLY A 110 -8.90 -6.55 -5.12
N LEU A 111 -7.92 -6.50 -6.02
CA LEU A 111 -6.74 -5.66 -5.82
C LEU A 111 -7.09 -4.19 -6.09
N ARG A 112 -6.74 -3.34 -5.12
CA ARG A 112 -6.87 -1.90 -5.18
C ARG A 112 -5.52 -1.23 -4.97
N ILE A 113 -5.43 -0.02 -5.51
CA ILE A 113 -4.30 0.88 -5.26
C ILE A 113 -4.82 2.11 -4.53
N SER A 114 -3.98 2.67 -3.67
CA SER A 114 -4.16 4.01 -3.10
C SER A 114 -2.88 4.82 -3.28
N PRO A 115 -2.93 6.16 -3.11
CA PRO A 115 -1.72 6.94 -2.91
C PRO A 115 -0.86 6.24 -1.86
N ALA A 116 0.47 6.20 -2.04
CA ALA A 116 1.34 5.68 -1.00
C ALA A 116 1.02 6.43 0.29
N ARG A 117 0.35 5.77 1.24
CA ARG A 117 0.35 6.27 2.60
C ARG A 117 1.81 6.24 2.98
N VAL A 118 2.39 7.43 3.19
CA VAL A 118 3.58 7.52 4.01
C VAL A 118 3.17 6.81 5.30
N ILE A 119 3.65 5.59 5.52
CA ILE A 119 3.48 4.92 6.80
C ILE A 119 4.28 5.80 7.75
N LYS A 120 3.60 6.80 8.32
CA LYS A 120 4.21 7.68 9.30
C LYS A 120 4.68 6.73 10.40
N PRO A 121 5.98 6.69 10.72
CA PRO A 121 6.48 5.71 11.66
C PRO A 121 5.69 5.85 12.97
N SER A 122 5.11 4.76 13.44
CA SER A 122 4.27 4.82 14.63
C SER A 122 5.12 5.24 15.82
N LEU A 123 4.67 6.25 16.56
CA LEU A 123 5.30 6.71 17.77
C LEU A 123 4.86 5.78 18.92
N THR A 124 5.80 5.01 19.45
CA THR A 124 5.61 4.13 20.60
C THR A 124 6.58 4.51 21.72
N PRO A 125 6.25 4.24 23.00
CA PRO A 125 7.15 4.49 24.13
C PRO A 125 8.50 3.79 24.01
N GLU A 126 8.53 2.64 23.32
CA GLU A 126 9.73 1.85 23.03
C GLU A 126 10.75 2.60 22.16
N LYS A 127 10.30 3.55 21.34
CA LYS A 127 11.17 4.41 20.52
C LYS A 127 11.63 5.61 21.34
N THR A 128 12.46 5.35 22.34
CA THR A 128 12.95 6.31 23.35
C THR A 128 13.37 7.68 22.77
N GLN A 129 14.11 7.73 21.66
CA GLN A 129 14.51 9.00 21.07
C GLN A 129 13.34 9.78 20.45
N ALA A 130 12.48 9.10 19.68
CA ALA A 130 11.31 9.73 19.06
C ALA A 130 10.28 10.14 20.12
N TRP A 131 10.13 9.34 21.17
CA TRP A 131 9.26 9.61 22.32
C TRP A 131 9.75 10.85 23.09
N SER A 132 11.05 10.95 23.38
CA SER A 132 11.63 12.12 24.04
C SER A 132 11.49 13.39 23.19
N ASN A 133 11.74 13.29 21.87
CA ASN A 133 11.54 14.42 20.96
C ASN A 133 10.06 14.86 20.91
N ALA A 134 9.12 13.93 20.96
CA ALA A 134 7.69 14.24 21.00
C ALA A 134 7.27 14.89 22.33
N LYS A 135 7.83 14.46 23.47
CA LYS A 135 7.65 15.15 24.76
C LYS A 135 8.19 16.58 24.73
N ALA A 136 9.38 16.76 24.18
CA ALA A 136 9.99 18.09 24.02
C ALA A 136 9.15 19.00 23.11
N ALA A 137 8.63 18.47 22.01
CA ALA A 137 7.71 19.19 21.13
C ALA A 137 6.41 19.58 21.86
N TYR A 138 5.82 18.67 22.64
CA TYR A 138 4.62 18.97 23.42
C TYR A 138 4.87 20.05 24.48
N ARG A 139 5.99 19.99 25.20
CA ARG A 139 6.37 21.02 26.19
C ARG A 139 6.65 22.39 25.55
N ARG A 140 7.14 22.42 24.31
CA ARG A 140 7.42 23.66 23.58
C ARG A 140 6.17 24.27 22.94
N ASP A 141 5.37 23.44 22.26
CA ASP A 141 4.30 23.89 21.37
C ASP A 141 2.90 23.75 22.01
N GLY A 142 2.79 23.06 23.15
CA GLY A 142 1.54 22.79 23.87
C GLY A 142 0.60 21.79 23.16
N ASN A 143 1.00 21.26 22.01
CA ASN A 143 0.24 20.30 21.21
C ASN A 143 1.18 19.32 20.50
N LEU A 144 0.59 18.30 19.85
CA LEU A 144 1.32 17.26 19.12
C LEU A 144 1.15 17.38 17.59
N ASP A 145 0.68 18.51 17.06
CA ASP A 145 0.35 18.63 15.63
C ASP A 145 1.58 18.45 14.74
N ALA A 146 2.72 19.02 15.13
CA ALA A 146 3.99 18.82 14.44
C ALA A 146 4.45 17.35 14.47
N VAL A 147 4.17 16.64 15.58
CA VAL A 147 4.50 15.21 15.74
C VAL A 147 3.56 14.37 14.87
N LYS A 148 2.25 14.61 14.95
CA LYS A 148 1.20 13.95 14.15
C LYS A 148 1.35 14.21 12.64
N SER A 149 1.95 15.32 12.25
CA SER A 149 2.26 15.60 10.84
C SER A 149 3.33 14.66 10.28
N ARG A 150 4.24 14.14 11.13
CA ARG A 150 5.40 13.32 10.74
C ARG A 150 5.31 11.85 11.19
N MET A 151 4.57 11.55 12.25
CA MET A 151 4.46 10.25 12.91
C MET A 151 3.00 9.94 13.23
N ASP A 152 2.60 8.68 13.15
CA ASP A 152 1.27 8.25 13.61
C ASP A 152 1.36 7.88 15.10
N ILE A 153 0.46 8.41 15.92
CA ILE A 153 0.38 8.11 17.35
C ILE A 153 -1.01 7.55 17.64
N SER A 154 -1.09 6.45 18.39
CA SER A 154 -2.39 5.93 18.81
C SER A 154 -2.99 6.84 19.90
N PRO A 155 -4.32 6.93 20.06
CA PRO A 155 -4.93 7.73 21.11
C PRO A 155 -4.46 7.34 22.52
N ALA A 156 -4.20 6.05 22.75
CA ALA A 156 -3.68 5.54 24.01
C ALA A 156 -2.26 6.05 24.30
N PHE A 157 -1.37 6.01 23.31
CA PHE A 157 -0.01 6.52 23.44
C PHE A 157 0.04 8.04 23.52
N GLU A 158 -0.87 8.73 22.86
CA GLU A 158 -1.02 10.18 22.98
C GLU A 158 -1.35 10.61 24.41
N GLN A 159 -2.34 9.97 25.05
CA GLN A 159 -2.69 10.26 26.44
C GLN A 159 -1.54 9.95 27.40
N GLN A 160 -0.83 8.85 27.18
CA GLN A 160 0.35 8.50 27.97
C GLN A 160 1.43 9.58 27.86
N LEU A 161 1.75 10.03 26.64
CA LEU A 161 2.77 11.04 26.42
C LEU A 161 2.41 12.37 27.09
N ILE A 162 1.14 12.78 26.98
CA ILE A 162 0.64 14.01 27.61
C ILE A 162 0.76 13.91 29.13
N ALA A 163 0.31 12.81 29.74
CA ALA A 163 0.40 12.58 31.17
C ALA A 163 1.85 12.60 31.69
N GLU A 164 2.80 12.03 30.94
CA GLU A 164 4.23 12.07 31.24
C GLU A 164 4.85 13.47 31.09
N CYS A 165 4.17 14.42 30.44
CA CYS A 165 4.64 15.79 30.26
C CYS A 165 4.04 16.78 31.25
N THR A 166 2.85 16.51 31.79
CA THR A 166 2.13 17.36 32.76
C THR A 166 2.36 16.97 34.23
N GLN A 167 3.01 15.83 34.49
CA GLN A 167 3.66 15.54 35.78
C GLN A 167 4.99 16.26 35.92
#